data_AF-A0A9D8YWK4-F1
#
_entry.id   AF-A0A9D8YWK4-F1
#
_cell.length_a   1.000
_cell.length_b   1.000
_cell.length_c   1.000
_cell.angle_alpha   90.00
_cell.angle_beta   90.00
_cell.angle_gamma   90.00
#
_symmetry.space_group_name_H-M   'P 1'
#
loop_
_entity.id
_entity.type
_entity.pdbx_description
1 polymer ?
#
loop_
_entity_poly.entity_id
_entity_poly.type
_entity_poly.pdbx_seq_one_letter_code
_entity_poly.pdbx_strand_id
1 'polypeptide(L)'
;MLYGEEKYIKEFAEAAISSFSEFSENYKKFLLARDETNFRKAGHKIKPVTQMLGLEQILEEYEHAKTLIWDEKPQNELETSADKVQHICSEVIKELEEET
;
A
#
# COMPACT_ATOMS: atom_id res chain seq x y z
N MET A 1 10.82 -29.76 -12.49
CA MET A 1 10.81 -28.50 -13.26
C MET A 1 10.72 -27.34 -12.27
N LEU A 2 11.78 -27.09 -11.50
CA LEU A 2 11.79 -26.09 -10.40
C LEU A 2 12.47 -24.77 -10.80
N TYR A 3 13.28 -24.76 -11.85
CA TYR A 3 14.10 -23.59 -12.26
C TYR A 3 13.30 -22.36 -12.74
N GLY A 4 12.02 -22.51 -13.08
CA GLY A 4 11.17 -21.39 -13.51
C GLY A 4 10.43 -20.70 -12.36
N GLU A 5 10.19 -21.42 -11.26
CA GLU A 5 9.39 -20.94 -10.14
C GLU A 5 10.18 -19.95 -9.27
N GLU A 6 11.45 -20.22 -8.99
CA GLU A 6 12.31 -19.30 -8.21
C GLU A 6 12.50 -17.94 -8.92
N LYS A 7 12.73 -17.93 -10.24
CA LYS A 7 12.85 -16.69 -11.02
C LYS A 7 11.54 -15.91 -11.02
N TYR A 8 10.41 -16.60 -11.12
CA TYR A 8 9.09 -15.98 -11.07
C TYR A 8 8.80 -15.37 -9.71
N ILE A 9 9.13 -16.08 -8.62
CA ILE A 9 8.97 -15.58 -7.24
C ILE A 9 9.79 -14.31 -7.04
N LYS A 10 11.05 -14.30 -7.49
CA LYS A 10 11.92 -13.12 -7.38
C LYS A 10 11.38 -11.92 -8.18
N GLU A 11 10.98 -12.13 -9.43
CA GLU A 11 10.38 -11.06 -10.26
C GLU A 11 9.08 -10.53 -9.65
N PHE A 12 8.27 -11.41 -9.06
CA PHE A 12 7.05 -11.01 -8.36
C PHE A 12 7.37 -10.20 -7.10
N ALA A 13 8.33 -10.63 -6.28
CA ALA A 13 8.73 -9.92 -5.08
C ALA A 13 9.29 -8.53 -5.40
N GLU A 14 10.16 -8.40 -6.40
CA GLU A 14 10.68 -7.11 -6.88
C GLU A 14 9.55 -6.17 -7.35
N ALA A 15 8.58 -6.70 -8.11
CA ALA A 15 7.42 -5.94 -8.55
C ALA A 15 6.49 -5.53 -7.40
N ALA A 16 6.31 -6.41 -6.40
CA ALA A 16 5.53 -6.15 -5.21
C ALA A 16 6.17 -5.07 -4.34
N ILE A 17 7.49 -5.13 -4.09
CA ILE A 17 8.26 -4.12 -3.35
C ILE A 17 8.08 -2.74 -3.99
N SER A 18 8.25 -2.67 -5.32
CA SER A 18 8.04 -1.43 -6.08
C SER A 18 6.61 -0.90 -5.93
N SER A 19 5.61 -1.79 -6.01
CA SER A 19 4.20 -1.43 -5.88
C SER A 19 3.85 -0.90 -4.49
N PHE A 20 4.33 -1.53 -3.41
CA PHE A 20 4.10 -1.08 -2.05
C PHE A 20 4.82 0.22 -1.73
N SER A 21 6.03 0.40 -2.25
CA SER A 21 6.79 1.65 -2.09
C SER A 21 6.04 2.81 -2.73
N GLU A 22 5.65 2.66 -4.01
CA GLU A 22 4.88 3.68 -4.72
C GLU A 22 3.52 3.96 -4.05
N PHE A 23 2.83 2.90 -3.61
CA PHE A 23 1.55 3.05 -2.93
C PHE A 23 1.70 3.82 -1.62
N SER A 24 2.67 3.47 -0.78
CA SER A 24 2.93 4.12 0.52
C SER A 24 3.18 5.63 0.36
N GLU A 25 4.03 6.03 -0.60
CA GLU A 25 4.32 7.43 -0.89
C GLU A 25 3.08 8.18 -1.40
N ASN A 26 2.38 7.59 -2.38
CA ASN A 26 1.19 8.20 -2.97
C ASN A 26 0.03 8.28 -1.97
N TYR A 27 -0.13 7.27 -1.11
CA TYR A 27 -1.13 7.25 -0.06
C TYR A 27 -0.95 8.46 0.85
N LYS A 28 0.24 8.63 1.43
CA LYS A 28 0.55 9.77 2.29
C LYS A 28 0.36 11.09 1.55
N LYS A 29 0.95 11.22 0.36
CA LYS A 29 0.86 12.45 -0.43
C LYS A 29 -0.59 12.87 -0.72
N PHE A 30 -1.41 11.96 -1.24
CA PHE A 30 -2.77 12.29 -1.65
C PHE A 30 -3.73 12.39 -0.47
N LEU A 31 -3.55 11.58 0.59
CA LEU A 31 -4.34 11.69 1.81
C LEU A 31 -4.14 13.06 2.48
N LEU A 32 -2.89 13.46 2.72
CA LEU A 32 -2.57 14.72 3.39
C LEU A 32 -2.96 15.95 2.54
N ALA A 33 -2.99 15.79 1.21
CA ALA A 33 -3.49 16.81 0.29
C ALA A 33 -5.02 16.79 0.10
N ARG A 34 -5.73 15.82 0.70
CA ARG A 34 -7.16 15.53 0.47
C ARG A 34 -7.52 15.35 -1.01
N ASP A 35 -6.59 14.84 -1.80
CA ASP A 35 -6.78 14.58 -3.22
C ASP A 35 -7.47 13.22 -3.40
N GLU A 36 -8.80 13.17 -3.21
CA GLU A 36 -9.58 11.93 -3.29
C GLU A 36 -9.38 11.22 -4.64
N THR A 37 -9.29 11.98 -5.74
CA THR A 37 -9.22 11.41 -7.08
C THR A 37 -7.94 10.60 -7.25
N ASN A 38 -6.78 11.16 -6.87
CA ASN A 38 -5.53 10.44 -6.98
C ASN A 38 -5.33 9.43 -5.86
N PHE A 39 -5.89 9.67 -4.67
CA PHE A 39 -5.93 8.69 -3.58
C PHE A 39 -6.65 7.41 -4.01
N ARG A 40 -7.80 7.53 -4.69
CA ARG A 40 -8.55 6.38 -5.22
C ARG A 40 -7.78 5.64 -6.31
N LYS A 41 -7.06 6.34 -7.17
CA LYS A 41 -6.21 5.69 -8.19
C LYS A 41 -5.09 4.88 -7.54
N ALA A 42 -4.44 5.41 -6.50
CA ALA A 42 -3.41 4.69 -5.76
C ALA A 42 -3.97 3.41 -5.11
N GLY A 43 -5.12 3.50 -4.43
CA GLY A 43 -5.82 2.34 -3.86
C GLY A 43 -6.23 1.29 -4.90
N HIS A 44 -6.76 1.72 -6.04
CA HIS A 44 -7.11 0.80 -7.14
C HIS A 44 -5.89 0.09 -7.73
N LYS A 45 -4.75 0.78 -7.82
CA LYS A 45 -3.51 0.23 -8.38
C LYS A 45 -2.90 -0.83 -7.47
N ILE A 46 -2.88 -0.63 -6.16
CA ILE A 46 -2.26 -1.58 -5.23
C ILE A 46 -3.12 -2.83 -4.99
N LYS A 47 -4.46 -2.68 -5.09
CA LYS A 47 -5.45 -3.70 -4.70
C LYS A 47 -5.15 -5.12 -5.20
N PRO A 48 -4.78 -5.36 -6.48
CA PRO A 48 -4.47 -6.71 -6.94
C PRO A 48 -3.31 -7.35 -6.17
N VAL A 49 -2.22 -6.61 -5.98
CA VAL A 49 -1.02 -7.10 -5.27
C VAL A 49 -1.35 -7.39 -3.80
N THR A 50 -2.12 -6.50 -3.16
CA THR A 50 -2.58 -6.67 -1.79
C THR A 50 -3.43 -7.94 -1.61
N GLN A 51 -4.34 -8.20 -2.55
CA GLN A 51 -5.19 -9.40 -2.54
C GLN A 51 -4.40 -10.67 -2.80
N MET A 52 -3.42 -10.65 -3.71
CA MET A 52 -2.55 -11.80 -3.97
C MET A 52 -1.74 -12.22 -2.73
N LEU A 53 -1.34 -11.25 -1.90
CA LEU A 53 -0.58 -11.47 -0.68
C LEU A 53 -1.45 -11.62 0.59
N GLY A 54 -2.77 -11.51 0.48
CA GLY A 54 -3.68 -11.62 1.63
C GLY A 54 -3.58 -10.46 2.64
N LEU A 55 -3.13 -9.28 2.22
CA LEU A 55 -2.85 -8.13 3.08
C LEU A 55 -4.08 -7.24 3.30
N GLU A 56 -5.20 -7.83 3.72
CA GLU A 56 -6.51 -7.15 3.83
C GLU A 56 -6.47 -5.87 4.68
N GLN A 57 -5.61 -5.83 5.71
CA GLN A 57 -5.40 -4.66 6.57
C GLN A 57 -5.05 -3.37 5.81
N ILE A 58 -4.35 -3.45 4.67
CA ILE A 58 -4.03 -2.28 3.84
C ILE A 58 -5.29 -1.75 3.15
N LEU A 59 -6.17 -2.66 2.71
CA LEU A 59 -7.43 -2.28 2.05
C LEU A 59 -8.42 -1.69 3.05
N GLU A 60 -8.51 -2.27 4.25
CA GLU A 60 -9.34 -1.75 5.33
C GLU A 60 -8.92 -0.33 5.72
N GLU A 61 -7.62 -0.10 5.91
CA GLU A 61 -7.10 1.23 6.26
C GLU A 61 -7.27 2.23 5.10
N TYR A 62 -7.18 1.78 3.85
CA TYR A 62 -7.50 2.62 2.69
C TYR A 62 -8.98 3.03 2.65
N GLU A 63 -9.90 2.11 2.94
CA GLU A 63 -11.33 2.41 3.01
C GLU A 63 -11.64 3.39 4.15
N HIS A 64 -11.02 3.18 5.32
CA HIS A 64 -11.06 4.12 6.44
C HIS A 64 -10.54 5.52 6.06
N ALA A 65 -9.38 5.62 5.41
CA ALA A 65 -8.83 6.93 5.05
C ALA A 65 -9.68 7.72 4.06
N LYS A 66 -10.44 7.05 3.17
CA LYS A 66 -11.42 7.76 2.34
C LYS A 66 -12.48 8.45 3.19
N THR A 67 -12.95 7.81 4.27
CA THR A 67 -13.92 8.45 5.17
C THR A 67 -13.30 9.62 5.91
N LEU A 68 -11.99 9.58 6.22
CA LEU A 68 -11.28 10.74 6.81
C LEU A 68 -11.28 11.96 5.87
N ILE A 69 -11.13 11.73 4.56
CA ILE A 69 -11.21 12.80 3.55
C ILE A 69 -12.63 13.35 3.48
N TRP A 70 -13.65 12.48 3.35
CA TRP A 70 -15.05 12.87 3.20
C TRP A 70 -15.64 13.57 4.41
N ASP A 71 -15.27 13.12 5.62
CA ASP A 71 -15.74 13.70 6.88
C ASP A 71 -14.93 14.95 7.28
N GLU A 72 -14.02 15.41 6.42
CA GLU A 72 -13.15 16.56 6.66
C GLU A 72 -12.37 16.47 7.99
N LYS A 73 -11.94 15.26 8.37
CA LYS A 73 -11.30 15.00 9.68
C LYS A 73 -10.05 15.84 9.90
N PRO A 74 -9.69 16.22 11.14
CA PRO A 74 -8.47 16.97 11.45
C PRO A 74 -7.18 16.36 10.86
N GLN A 75 -6.23 17.23 10.52
CA GLN A 75 -4.96 16.85 9.87
C GLN A 75 -4.20 15.74 10.61
N ASN A 76 -4.20 15.76 11.94
CA ASN A 76 -3.52 14.74 12.76
C ASN A 76 -4.12 13.34 12.61
N GLU A 77 -5.42 13.22 12.32
CA GLU A 77 -6.05 11.93 12.04
C GLU A 77 -5.60 11.38 10.67
N LEU A 78 -5.46 12.26 9.67
CA LEU A 78 -4.94 11.90 8.36
C LEU A 78 -3.46 11.47 8.43
N GLU A 79 -2.66 12.19 9.22
CA GLU A 79 -1.25 11.84 9.49
C GLU A 79 -1.13 10.48 10.18
N THR A 80 -1.98 10.23 11.18
CA THR A 80 -2.01 8.93 11.89
C THR A 80 -2.31 7.78 10.93
N SER A 81 -3.30 7.96 10.05
CA SER A 81 -3.66 6.95 9.05
C SER A 81 -2.55 6.75 8.01
N ALA A 82 -1.92 7.84 7.55
CA ALA A 82 -0.76 7.78 6.65
C ALA A 82 0.39 7.00 7.28
N ASP A 83 0.79 7.33 8.51
CA ASP A 83 1.90 6.68 9.21
C ASP A 83 1.61 5.19 9.46
N LYS A 84 0.35 4.83 9.76
CA LYS A 84 -0.07 3.43 9.89
C LYS A 84 0.15 2.65 8.59
N VAL A 85 -0.30 3.17 7.44
CA VAL A 85 -0.08 2.50 6.14
C VAL A 85 1.39 2.46 5.77
N GLN A 86 2.15 3.54 6.03
CA GLN A 86 3.59 3.54 5.78
C GLN A 86 4.30 2.45 6.57
N HIS A 87 3.95 2.27 7.84
CA HIS A 87 4.51 1.22 8.68
C HIS A 87 4.17 -0.17 8.13
N ILE A 88 2.89 -0.44 7.83
CA ILE A 88 2.46 -1.74 7.28
C ILE A 88 3.21 -2.04 5.97
N CYS A 89 3.28 -1.08 5.04
CA CYS A 89 4.00 -1.26 3.79
C CYS A 89 5.50 -1.51 4.02
N SER A 90 6.12 -0.84 5.00
CA SER A 90 7.53 -1.04 5.31
C SER A 90 7.83 -2.46 5.85
N GLU A 91 6.96 -3.01 6.69
CA GLU A 91 7.11 -4.38 7.19
C GLU A 91 6.95 -5.39 6.04
N VAL A 92 5.94 -5.20 5.17
CA VAL A 92 5.73 -6.05 3.99
C VAL A 92 6.93 -6.01 3.03
N ILE A 93 7.47 -4.81 2.76
CA ILE A 93 8.65 -4.68 1.90
C ILE A 93 9.84 -5.42 2.51
N LYS A 94 10.08 -5.25 3.81
CA LYS A 94 11.17 -5.92 4.50
C LYS A 94 11.04 -7.44 4.45
N GLU A 95 9.84 -7.99 4.67
CA GLU A 95 9.57 -9.42 4.53
C GLU A 95 9.85 -9.92 3.10
N LEU A 96 9.43 -9.15 2.08
CA LEU A 96 9.71 -9.49 0.68
C LEU A 96 11.20 -9.42 0.34
N GLU A 97 11.95 -8.49 0.92
CA GLU A 97 13.39 -8.35 0.75
C GLU A 97 14.17 -9.50 1.40
N GLU A 98 13.72 -9.98 2.57
CA GLU A 98 14.33 -11.12 3.28
C GLU A 98 14.18 -12.45 2.52
N GLU A 99 13.18 -12.55 1.64
CA GLU A 99 12.87 -13.73 0.81
C GLU A 99 13.46 -13.65 -0.64
N THR A 100 14.17 -12.57 -1.00
CA THR A 100 14.75 -12.35 -2.36
C THR A 100 16.25 -12.55 -2.50
#